data_AF-A0A2E5KL51-F1
#
_entry.id   AF-A0A2E5KL51-F1
#
_cell.length_a   1.000
_cell.length_b   1.000
_cell.length_c   1.000
_cell.angle_alpha   90.00
_cell.angle_beta   90.00
_cell.angle_gamma   90.00
#
_symmetry.space_group_name_H-M   'P 1'
#
loop_
_entity.id
_entity.type
_entity.pdbx_description
1 polymer ?
#
loop_
_entity_poly.entity_id
_entity_poly.type
_entity_poly.pdbx_seq_one_letter_code
_entity_poly.pdbx_strand_id
1 'polypeptide(L)' 'MLEAQFELSQRSDFSVVVLIGGVDGAGKGETVNTLNFWMDPRQIETNAMGDPTQEERERPRM' A
#
# COMPACT_ATOMS: atom_id res chain seq x y z
N MET A 1 -15.69 -2.31 3.32
CA MET A 1 -14.36 -1.71 3.03
C MET A 1 -14.47 -0.20 2.89
N LEU A 2 -15.23 0.33 1.93
CA LEU A 2 -15.34 1.78 1.70
C LEU A 2 -15.85 2.58 2.92
N GLU A 3 -16.83 2.05 3.65
CA GLU A 3 -17.39 2.69 4.85
C GLU A 3 -16.34 2.85 5.97
N ALA A 4 -15.51 1.81 6.17
CA ALA A 4 -14.42 1.84 7.14
C ALA A 4 -13.29 2.81 6.70
N GLN A 5 -13.01 2.92 5.40
CA GLN A 5 -12.08 3.91 4.86
C GLN A 5 -12.57 5.34 5.14
N PHE A 6 -13.86 5.60 4.93
CA PHE A 6 -14.46 6.90 5.15
C PHE A 6 -14.45 7.28 6.64
N GLU A 7 -14.81 6.35 7.52
CA GLU A 7 -14.70 6.50 8.98
C GLU A 7 -13.27 6.86 9.41
N LEU A 8 -12.27 6.11 8.93
CA LEU A 8 -10.86 6.36 9.24
C LEU A 8 -10.40 7.73 8.73
N SER A 9 -10.76 8.08 7.50
CA SER A 9 -10.39 9.38 6.93
C SER A 9 -11.06 10.54 7.67
N GLN A 10 -12.32 10.42 8.07
CA GLN A 10 -13.02 11.49 8.78
C GLN A 10 -12.46 11.69 10.19
N ARG A 11 -12.16 10.59 10.88
CA ARG A 11 -11.61 10.65 12.24
C ARG A 11 -10.15 11.12 12.23
N SER A 12 -9.36 10.68 11.24
CA SER A 12 -7.93 10.99 11.11
C SER A 12 -7.12 10.69 12.38
N ASP A 13 -7.59 9.71 13.18
CA ASP A 13 -6.98 9.37 14.47
C ASP A 13 -5.61 8.72 14.30
N PHE A 14 -5.39 8.00 13.19
CA PHE A 14 -4.14 7.30 12.88
C PHE A 14 -4.02 6.96 11.39
N SER A 15 -2.77 6.79 10.92
CA SER A 15 -2.47 6.28 9.58
C SER A 15 -2.46 4.75 9.54
N VAL A 16 -2.92 4.16 8.44
CA VAL A 16 -2.94 2.70 8.24
C VAL A 16 -1.91 2.31 7.19
N VAL A 17 -1.05 1.33 7.52
CA VAL A 17 -0.09 0.73 6.60
C VAL A 17 -0.46 -0.73 6.39
N VAL A 18 -0.54 -1.15 5.11
CA VAL A 18 -0.85 -2.53 4.73
C VAL A 18 0.33 -3.12 3.97
N LEU A 19 0.92 -4.19 4.49
CA LEU A 19 2.02 -4.90 3.85
C LEU A 19 1.48 -6.14 3.11
N ILE A 20 1.69 -6.19 1.79
CA ILE A 20 1.29 -7.32 0.95
C ILE A 20 2.54 -8.07 0.49
N GLY A 21 2.83 -9.18 1.17
CA GLY A 21 3.98 -10.06 0.89
C GLY A 21 3.58 -11.33 0.15
N GLY A 22 4.57 -12.04 -0.41
CA GLY A 22 4.37 -13.30 -1.12
C GLY A 22 5.47 -13.57 -2.14
N VAL A 23 5.61 -14.83 -2.55
CA VAL A 23 6.52 -15.24 -3.62
C VAL A 23 6.10 -14.69 -4.98
N ASP A 24 6.95 -14.85 -6.00
CA ASP A 24 6.58 -14.51 -7.37
C ASP A 24 5.41 -15.38 -7.84
N GLY A 25 4.43 -14.75 -8.49
CA GLY A 25 3.18 -15.40 -8.88
C GLY A 25 2.14 -15.54 -7.75
N ALA A 26 2.41 -15.09 -6.52
CA ALA A 26 1.46 -15.21 -5.39
C ALA A 26 0.23 -14.27 -5.45
N GLY A 27 0.03 -13.51 -6.54
CA GLY A 27 -1.14 -12.62 -6.69
C GLY A 27 -1.07 -11.29 -5.92
N LYS A 28 0.12 -10.84 -5.48
CA LYS A 28 0.31 -9.57 -4.76
C LYS A 28 -0.29 -8.37 -5.51
N GLY A 29 -0.01 -8.26 -6.81
CA GLY A 29 -0.52 -7.17 -7.65
C GLY A 29 -2.03 -7.19 -7.84
N GLU A 30 -2.63 -8.38 -7.96
CA GLU A 30 -4.08 -8.54 -8.09
C GLU A 30 -4.81 -8.16 -6.78
N THR A 31 -4.19 -8.50 -5.64
CA THR A 31 -4.70 -8.11 -4.32
C THR A 31 -4.68 -6.58 -4.18
N VAL A 32 -3.56 -5.92 -4.51
CA VAL A 32 -3.45 -4.45 -4.54
C VAL A 32 -4.50 -3.83 -5.47
N ASN A 33 -4.68 -4.39 -6.67
CA ASN A 33 -5.64 -3.89 -7.64
C ASN A 33 -7.08 -4.00 -7.13
N THR A 34 -7.42 -5.12 -6.48
CA THR A 34 -8.74 -5.33 -5.85
C THR A 34 -9.01 -4.30 -4.77
N LEU A 35 -8.01 -4.01 -3.91
CA LEU A 35 -8.11 -2.98 -2.88
C LEU A 35 -8.34 -1.60 -3.48
N ASN A 36 -7.59 -1.24 -4.52
CA ASN A 36 -7.76 0.04 -5.24
C ASN A 36 -9.11 0.14 -5.98
N PHE A 37 -9.71 -0.98 -6.38
CA PHE A 37 -11.03 -0.98 -7.01
C PHE A 37 -12.16 -0.80 -6.00
N TRP A 38 -12.03 -1.33 -4.78
CA TRP A 38 -13.07 -1.27 -3.74
C TRP A 38 -13.03 -0.03 -2.85
N MET A 39 -11.88 0.65 -2.79
CA MET A 39 -11.65 1.82 -1.95
C MET A 39 -11.45 3.08 -2.81
N ASP A 40 -11.59 4.26 -2.21
CA ASP A 40 -11.28 5.52 -2.90
C ASP A 40 -9.75 5.62 -3.10
N PRO A 41 -9.25 5.55 -4.35
CA PRO A 41 -7.81 5.55 -4.63
C PRO A 41 -7.14 6.89 -4.30
N ARG A 42 -7.91 7.98 -4.16
CA ARG A 42 -7.36 9.30 -3.79
C ARG A 42 -6.85 9.34 -2.36
N GLN A 43 -7.24 8.36 -1.55
CA GLN A 43 -6.82 8.24 -0.15
C GLN A 43 -5.88 7.05 0.07
N ILE A 44 -5.36 6.45 -1.01
CA ILE A 44 -4.46 5.31 -0.95
C ILE A 44 -3.19 5.64 -1.71
N GLU A 45 -2.07 5.45 -1.03
CA GLU A 45 -0.75 5.45 -1.65
C GLU A 45 -0.25 4.01 -1.78
N THR A 46 0.07 3.58 -3.00
CA THR A 46 0.60 2.25 -3.26
C THR A 46 2.09 2.34 -3.56
N ASN A 47 2.92 1.78 -2.68
CA ASN A 47 4.36 1.70 -2.85
C ASN A 47 4.78 0.27 -3.17
N ALA A 48 5.27 0.04 -4.40
CA ALA A 48 5.83 -1.24 -4.80
C ALA A 48 7.32 -1.29 -4.46
N MET A 49 7.73 -2.25 -3.63
CA MET A 49 9.13 -2.46 -3.30
C MET A 49 9.79 -3.34 -4.38
N GLY A 50 10.62 -2.72 -5.21
CA GLY A 50 11.48 -3.39 -6.18
C GLY A 50 12.94 -3.44 -5.71
N ASP A 51 13.84 -3.75 -6.65
CA ASP A 51 15.27 -3.61 -6.39
C ASP A 51 15.61 -2.14 -6.05
N PRO A 52 16.39 -1.89 -4.99
CA PRO A 52 16.78 -0.54 -4.63
C PRO A 52 17.55 0.14 -5.77
N THR A 53 17.17 1.37 -6.07
CA THR A 53 17.91 2.26 -6.99
C THR A 53 19.29 2.57 -6.44
N GLN A 54 20.16 3.14 -7.30
CA GLN A 54 21.52 3.50 -6.88
C GLN A 54 21.52 4.50 -5.70
N GLU A 55 20.68 5.52 -5.76
CA GLU A 55 20.52 6.51 -4.68
C GLU A 55 20.04 5.87 -3.37
N GLU A 56 19.07 4.94 -3.45
CA GLU A 56 18.53 4.26 -2.25
C GLU A 56 19.56 3.35 -1.59
N ARG A 57 20.49 2.75 -2.36
CA ARG A 57 21.58 1.91 -1.82
C ARG A 57 22.61 2.69 -1.01
N GLU A 58 22.72 4.00 -1.25
CA GLU A 58 23.63 4.89 -0.52
C GLU A 58 23.04 5.32 0.84
N ARG A 59 21.75 5.06 1.06
CA ARG A 59 21.05 5.34 2.32
C ARG A 59 21.07 4.11 3.24
N PRO A 60 20.89 4.28 4.57
CA PRO A 60 20.75 3.15 5.49
C PRO A 60 19.60 2.25 5.06
N ARG A 61 19.75 0.94 5.27
CA ARG A 61 18.65 -0.01 5.05
C ARG A 61 17.52 0.33 6.04
N MET A 62 16.29 0.44 5.52
CA MET A 62 15.07 0.46 6.34
C MET A 62 14.90 -0.87 7.08
#